data_AF-A0A2S6RLH4-F1
#
_entry.id   AF-A0A2S6RLH4-F1
#
_cell.length_a   1.000
_cell.length_b   1.000
_cell.length_c   1.000
_cell.angle_alpha   90.00
_cell.angle_beta   90.00
_cell.angle_gamma   90.00
#
_symmetry.space_group_name_H-M   'P 1'
#
loop_
_entity.id
_entity.type
_entity.pdbx_description
1 polymer ?
#
loop_
_entity_poly.entity_id
_entity_poly.type
_entity_poly.pdbx_seq_one_letter_code
_entity_poly.pdbx_strand_id
1 'polypeptide(L)'
;MKYLIALFLGVLLLQDISSANADFDDGLAAYERGDYAAALNEFRPLAEQGDANAQAMLGGMYGSGRGVPRNYLESVKWGKLAAEQGNAEAQFNLAMFHAFGLGDLAIDAVEAYKWAVIAATNGVEEAVNFQKYIEEAMSPREIEKARDLARECVKNNYKACFGEFRNEKFLRDGPAVGEQSEASDVSLLEKAKIDCEELGFTPKTESFGNCVLKLMD
;
A
#
# COMPACT_ATOMS: atom_id res chain seq x y z
N MET A 1 23.12 48.58 54.58
CA MET A 1 23.99 49.18 53.55
C MET A 1 24.53 48.05 52.68
N LYS A 2 24.58 48.06 51.36
CA LYS A 2 24.02 48.87 50.27
C LYS A 2 24.67 48.24 49.01
N TYR A 3 23.86 47.69 48.09
CA TYR A 3 24.20 47.26 46.70
C TYR A 3 25.21 46.08 46.58
N LEU A 4 25.12 45.13 45.64
CA LEU A 4 24.89 45.25 44.20
C LEU A 4 24.13 44.05 43.60
N ILE A 5 23.36 44.39 42.58
CA ILE A 5 22.70 43.56 41.58
C ILE A 5 23.75 42.82 40.74
N ALA A 6 23.57 41.51 40.53
CA ALA A 6 24.13 40.80 39.37
C ALA A 6 23.02 39.95 38.76
N LEU A 7 22.29 40.57 37.82
CA LEU A 7 21.52 39.91 36.78
C LEU A 7 22.47 39.01 35.98
N PHE A 8 22.37 37.70 36.14
CA PHE A 8 22.80 36.78 35.09
C PHE A 8 21.58 36.03 34.60
N LEU A 9 21.11 36.52 33.46
CA LEU A 9 20.19 35.89 32.53
C LEU A 9 20.67 34.47 32.23
N GLY A 10 20.12 33.49 32.95
CA GLY A 10 20.22 32.08 32.60
C GLY A 10 19.13 31.70 31.59
N VAL A 11 19.00 32.46 30.51
CA VAL A 11 18.35 31.97 29.29
C VAL A 11 19.45 31.30 28.49
N LEU A 12 19.66 30.01 28.71
CA LEU A 12 20.43 29.17 27.80
C LEU A 12 19.51 28.06 27.30
N LEU A 13 18.86 28.39 26.18
CA LEU A 13 18.57 27.51 25.06
C LEU A 13 17.92 26.18 25.46
N LEU A 14 16.59 26.21 25.62
CA LEU A 14 15.81 25.21 24.91
C LEU A 14 16.23 25.37 23.45
N GLN A 15 17.18 24.53 23.02
CA GLN A 15 17.30 24.26 21.61
C GLN A 15 15.92 23.73 21.24
N ASP A 16 15.13 24.56 20.59
CA ASP A 16 14.12 24.06 19.67
C ASP A 16 14.88 23.18 18.70
N ILE A 17 15.04 21.91 19.07
CA ILE A 17 15.19 20.84 18.11
C ILE A 17 13.85 20.93 17.39
N SER A 18 13.79 21.72 16.32
CA SER A 18 12.81 21.47 15.29
C SER A 18 13.18 20.08 14.80
N SER A 19 12.63 19.04 15.45
CA SER A 19 12.30 17.84 14.72
C SER A 19 11.41 18.39 13.61
N ALA A 20 11.97 18.51 12.40
CA ALA A 20 11.12 18.66 11.23
C ALA A 20 10.18 17.45 11.33
N ASN A 21 8.96 17.72 11.79
CA ASN A 21 7.95 16.69 11.86
C ASN A 21 7.67 16.35 10.41
N ALA A 22 7.74 15.07 10.08
CA ALA A 22 7.48 14.64 8.73
C ALA A 22 6.12 15.18 8.25
N ASP A 23 6.05 15.61 7.00
CA ASP A 23 4.86 16.21 6.40
C ASP A 23 4.47 15.44 5.14
N PHE A 24 3.21 15.01 5.07
CA PHE A 24 2.73 14.17 3.98
C PHE A 24 2.76 14.90 2.63
N ASP A 25 2.43 16.20 2.63
CA ASP A 25 2.38 17.00 1.41
C ASP A 25 3.80 17.28 0.89
N ASP A 26 4.77 17.49 1.79
CA ASP A 26 6.18 17.58 1.41
C ASP A 26 6.69 16.26 0.81
N GLY A 27 6.30 15.14 1.40
CA GLY A 27 6.61 13.80 0.86
C GLY A 27 6.02 13.58 -0.53
N LEU A 28 4.76 13.97 -0.73
CA LEU A 28 4.09 13.87 -2.03
C LEU A 28 4.76 14.77 -3.07
N ALA A 29 5.04 16.02 -2.72
CA ALA A 29 5.69 16.97 -3.60
C ALA A 29 7.12 16.52 -3.97
N ALA A 30 7.85 15.88 -3.05
CA ALA A 30 9.13 15.26 -3.34
C ALA A 30 9.00 14.07 -4.30
N TYR A 31 8.01 13.20 -4.05
CA TYR A 31 7.73 12.03 -4.89
C TYR A 31 7.41 12.45 -6.34
N GLU A 32 6.55 13.44 -6.53
CA GLU A 32 6.16 13.96 -7.85
C GLU A 32 7.33 14.57 -8.64
N ARG A 33 8.32 15.13 -7.94
CA ARG A 33 9.56 15.66 -8.55
C ARG A 33 10.60 14.57 -8.83
N GLY A 34 10.31 13.31 -8.49
CA GLY A 34 11.23 12.18 -8.61
C GLY A 34 12.32 12.12 -7.53
N ASP A 35 12.22 12.95 -6.48
CA ASP A 35 13.13 12.88 -5.32
C ASP A 35 12.60 11.85 -4.32
N TYR A 36 12.72 10.58 -4.71
CA TYR A 36 12.22 9.47 -3.91
C TYR A 36 12.95 9.30 -2.58
N ALA A 37 14.17 9.81 -2.45
CA ALA A 37 14.90 9.77 -1.18
C ALA A 37 14.29 10.76 -0.18
N ALA A 38 13.97 11.98 -0.60
CA ALA A 38 13.25 12.94 0.22
C ALA A 38 11.84 12.44 0.56
N ALA A 39 11.10 11.92 -0.43
CA ALA A 39 9.77 11.35 -0.19
C ALA A 39 9.79 10.22 0.85
N LEU A 40 10.80 9.33 0.79
CA LEU A 40 10.96 8.26 1.77
C LEU A 40 11.18 8.79 3.19
N ASN A 41 11.95 9.87 3.34
CA ASN A 41 12.23 10.48 4.63
C ASN A 41 10.97 11.10 5.26
N GLU A 42 10.04 11.60 4.45
CA GLU A 42 8.76 12.13 4.92
C GLU A 42 7.73 11.01 5.19
N PHE A 43 7.59 10.03 4.29
CA PHE A 43 6.55 9.02 4.45
C PHE A 43 6.85 8.00 5.56
N ARG A 44 8.12 7.61 5.75
CA ARG A 44 8.44 6.53 6.71
C ARG A 44 8.00 6.86 8.15
N PRO A 45 8.34 8.02 8.72
CA PRO A 45 7.91 8.35 10.08
C PRO A 45 6.38 8.43 10.23
N LEU A 46 5.66 8.91 9.21
CA LEU A 46 4.21 8.98 9.20
C LEU A 46 3.57 7.59 9.13
N ALA A 47 4.11 6.72 8.28
CA ALA A 47 3.65 5.34 8.13
C ALA A 47 3.83 4.52 9.42
N GLU A 48 4.98 4.71 10.09
CA GLU A 48 5.29 4.11 11.39
C GLU A 48 4.35 4.61 12.50
N GLN A 49 3.83 5.84 12.37
CA GLN A 49 2.81 6.41 13.27
C GLN A 49 1.38 5.97 12.93
N GLY A 50 1.18 5.21 11.86
CA GLY A 50 -0.11 4.65 11.49
C GLY A 50 -0.85 5.41 10.39
N ASP A 51 -0.27 6.45 9.79
CA ASP A 51 -0.94 7.21 8.72
C ASP A 51 -1.18 6.31 7.50
N ALA A 52 -2.46 6.08 7.17
CA ALA A 52 -2.85 5.15 6.11
C ALA A 52 -2.34 5.57 4.72
N ASN A 53 -2.26 6.87 4.44
CA ASN A 53 -1.78 7.36 3.16
C ASN A 53 -0.27 7.19 3.05
N ALA A 54 0.48 7.50 4.11
CA ALA A 54 1.92 7.27 4.16
C ALA A 54 2.27 5.78 4.09
N GLN A 55 1.47 4.92 4.73
CA GLN A 55 1.60 3.46 4.59
C GLN A 55 1.35 3.02 3.14
N ALA A 56 0.32 3.55 2.48
CA ALA A 56 0.06 3.27 1.06
C ALA A 56 1.22 3.73 0.17
N MET A 57 1.74 4.95 0.37
CA MET A 57 2.88 5.49 -0.36
C MET A 57 4.14 4.65 -0.16
N LEU A 58 4.46 4.28 1.09
CA LEU A 58 5.61 3.44 1.41
C LEU A 58 5.47 2.04 0.80
N GLY A 59 4.27 1.46 0.84
CA GLY A 59 3.94 0.22 0.16
C GLY A 59 4.18 0.32 -1.36
N GLY A 60 3.68 1.38 -1.99
CA GLY A 60 3.89 1.65 -3.41
C GLY A 60 5.37 1.83 -3.79
N MET A 61 6.15 2.51 -2.96
CA MET A 61 7.59 2.68 -3.15
C MET A 61 8.34 1.34 -3.12
N TYR A 62 8.03 0.47 -2.15
CA TYR A 62 8.59 -0.89 -2.10
C TYR A 62 8.14 -1.76 -3.28
N GLY A 63 6.88 -1.66 -3.73
CA GLY A 63 6.36 -2.43 -4.86
C GLY A 63 6.99 -2.01 -6.19
N SER A 64 7.24 -0.71 -6.37
CA SER A 64 7.82 -0.14 -7.59
C SER A 64 9.35 -0.03 -7.58
N GLY A 65 10.00 -0.19 -6.43
CA GLY A 65 11.44 -0.03 -6.28
C GLY A 65 11.92 1.43 -6.38
N ARG A 66 11.11 2.38 -5.92
CA ARG A 66 11.40 3.82 -6.01
C ARG A 66 11.98 4.35 -4.72
N GLY A 67 13.21 4.83 -4.78
CA GLY A 67 13.96 5.28 -3.59
C GLY A 67 14.35 4.15 -2.63
N VAL A 68 13.85 2.93 -2.84
CA VAL A 68 14.16 1.71 -2.09
C VAL A 68 14.28 0.52 -3.04
N PRO A 69 15.06 -0.53 -2.71
CA PRO A 69 15.03 -1.77 -3.46
C PRO A 69 13.62 -2.37 -3.49
N ARG A 70 13.22 -2.89 -4.66
CA ARG A 70 11.91 -3.53 -4.82
C ARG A 70 11.75 -4.70 -3.85
N ASN A 71 10.62 -4.72 -3.15
CA ASN A 71 10.28 -5.73 -2.17
C ASN A 71 8.76 -5.87 -2.03
N TYR A 72 8.17 -6.85 -2.71
CA TYR A 72 6.72 -7.08 -2.65
C TYR A 72 6.23 -7.53 -1.28
N LEU A 73 7.07 -8.22 -0.49
CA LEU A 73 6.72 -8.62 0.87
C LEU A 73 6.54 -7.39 1.76
N GLU A 74 7.45 -6.42 1.71
CA GLU A 74 7.28 -5.14 2.41
C GLU A 74 6.09 -4.35 1.86
N SER A 75 5.91 -4.33 0.55
CA SER A 75 4.76 -3.67 -0.07
C SER A 75 3.42 -4.21 0.44
N VAL A 76 3.27 -5.53 0.51
CA VAL A 76 2.08 -6.19 1.07
C VAL A 76 1.89 -5.85 2.55
N LYS A 77 2.96 -5.82 3.37
CA LYS A 77 2.85 -5.45 4.79
C LYS A 77 2.26 -4.06 4.97
N TRP A 78 2.84 -3.06 4.31
CA TRP A 78 2.36 -1.68 4.40
C TRP A 78 0.97 -1.51 3.77
N GLY A 79 0.73 -2.18 2.64
CA GLY A 79 -0.57 -2.17 1.95
C GLY A 79 -1.69 -2.76 2.80
N LYS A 80 -1.45 -3.85 3.55
CA LYS A 80 -2.43 -4.41 4.48
C LYS A 80 -2.83 -3.39 5.55
N LEU A 81 -1.85 -2.73 6.18
CA LEU A 81 -2.11 -1.72 7.21
C LEU A 81 -2.94 -0.54 6.67
N ALA A 82 -2.62 -0.05 5.47
CA ALA A 82 -3.37 1.02 4.83
C ALA A 82 -4.79 0.58 4.42
N ALA A 83 -4.94 -0.65 3.91
CA ALA A 83 -6.22 -1.18 3.44
C ALA A 83 -7.22 -1.42 4.59
N GLU A 84 -6.76 -1.85 5.77
CA GLU A 84 -7.59 -1.98 6.99
C GLU A 84 -8.06 -0.62 7.52
N GLN A 85 -7.47 0.47 7.05
CA GLN A 85 -7.88 1.84 7.36
C GLN A 85 -8.73 2.47 6.24
N GLY A 86 -9.06 1.71 5.19
CA GLY A 86 -9.91 2.17 4.11
C GLY A 86 -9.18 2.87 2.96
N ASN A 87 -7.84 2.86 2.93
CA ASN A 87 -7.10 3.46 1.82
C ASN A 87 -7.39 2.68 0.52
N ALA A 88 -8.01 3.34 -0.45
CA ALA A 88 -8.57 2.71 -1.64
C ALA A 88 -7.49 2.18 -2.60
N GLU A 89 -6.40 2.94 -2.77
CA GLU A 89 -5.24 2.50 -3.57
C GLU A 89 -4.58 1.26 -2.95
N ALA A 90 -4.39 1.22 -1.63
CA ALA A 90 -3.85 0.06 -0.95
C ALA A 90 -4.75 -1.18 -1.09
N GLN A 91 -6.08 -0.99 -1.10
CA GLN A 91 -7.04 -2.08 -1.35
C GLN A 91 -6.90 -2.60 -2.78
N PHE A 92 -6.79 -1.71 -3.76
CA PHE A 92 -6.58 -2.12 -5.16
C PHE A 92 -5.24 -2.85 -5.35
N ASN A 93 -4.20 -2.37 -4.67
CA ASN A 93 -2.88 -2.98 -4.64
C ASN A 93 -2.91 -4.41 -4.08
N LEU A 94 -3.68 -4.66 -3.03
CA LEU A 94 -3.90 -6.02 -2.52
C LEU A 94 -4.68 -6.90 -3.51
N ALA A 95 -5.66 -6.34 -4.21
CA ALA A 95 -6.40 -7.06 -5.25
C ALA A 95 -5.44 -7.61 -6.31
N MET A 96 -4.50 -6.77 -6.74
CA MET A 96 -3.48 -7.17 -7.69
C MET A 96 -2.48 -8.16 -7.08
N PHE A 97 -1.95 -7.93 -5.87
CA PHE A 97 -1.04 -8.90 -5.26
C PHE A 97 -1.63 -10.32 -5.15
N HIS A 98 -2.92 -10.44 -4.85
CA HIS A 98 -3.63 -11.72 -4.88
C HIS A 98 -3.85 -12.28 -6.29
N ALA A 99 -4.04 -11.44 -7.30
CA ALA A 99 -4.17 -11.91 -8.68
C ALA A 99 -2.84 -12.42 -9.26
N PHE A 100 -1.71 -11.85 -8.84
CA PHE A 100 -0.36 -12.18 -9.33
C PHE A 100 0.43 -13.13 -8.41
N GLY A 101 -0.09 -13.45 -7.22
CA GLY A 101 0.64 -14.28 -6.26
C GLY A 101 1.93 -13.63 -5.74
N LEU A 102 1.88 -12.34 -5.42
CA LEU A 102 3.05 -11.53 -5.05
C LEU A 102 3.13 -11.28 -3.54
N GLY A 103 4.36 -11.08 -3.05
CA GLY A 103 4.60 -10.74 -1.64
C GLY A 103 4.12 -11.84 -0.69
N ASP A 104 4.42 -13.09 -1.04
CA ASP A 104 4.00 -14.32 -0.34
C ASP A 104 2.47 -14.54 -0.27
N LEU A 105 1.69 -13.83 -1.09
CA LEU A 105 0.27 -14.12 -1.25
C LEU A 105 0.08 -15.23 -2.30
N ALA A 106 -0.87 -16.13 -2.05
CA ALA A 106 -1.29 -17.09 -3.06
C ALA A 106 -2.10 -16.41 -4.16
N ILE A 107 -2.01 -16.94 -5.38
CA ILE A 107 -2.95 -16.59 -6.46
C ILE A 107 -4.36 -17.00 -6.02
N ASP A 108 -5.23 -16.01 -5.83
CA ASP A 108 -6.59 -16.23 -5.33
C ASP A 108 -7.56 -15.24 -5.98
N ALA A 109 -8.38 -15.75 -6.92
CA ALA A 109 -9.35 -14.94 -7.65
C ALA A 109 -10.47 -14.38 -6.75
N VAL A 110 -10.85 -15.10 -5.68
CA VAL A 110 -11.87 -14.65 -4.74
C VAL A 110 -11.35 -13.49 -3.90
N GLU A 111 -10.11 -13.60 -3.40
CA GLU A 111 -9.46 -12.51 -2.66
C GLU A 111 -9.17 -11.31 -3.57
N ALA A 112 -8.65 -11.54 -4.77
CA ALA A 112 -8.41 -10.49 -5.76
C ALA A 112 -9.70 -9.72 -6.09
N TYR A 113 -10.77 -10.44 -6.43
CA TYR A 113 -12.05 -9.83 -6.76
C TYR A 113 -12.68 -9.11 -5.55
N LYS A 114 -12.59 -9.71 -4.34
CA LYS A 114 -13.05 -9.09 -3.10
C LYS A 114 -12.40 -7.72 -2.90
N TRP A 115 -11.08 -7.65 -2.94
CA TRP A 115 -10.35 -6.40 -2.75
C TRP A 115 -10.62 -5.38 -3.86
N ALA A 116 -10.80 -5.83 -5.11
CA ALA A 116 -11.19 -4.98 -6.22
C ALA A 116 -12.59 -4.35 -6.03
N VAL A 117 -13.55 -5.11 -5.51
CA VAL A 117 -14.89 -4.59 -5.17
C VAL A 117 -14.80 -3.54 -4.08
N ILE A 118 -13.97 -3.77 -3.05
CA ILE A 118 -13.78 -2.81 -1.96
C ILE A 118 -13.15 -1.51 -2.50
N ALA A 119 -12.09 -1.60 -3.30
CA ALA A 119 -11.41 -0.45 -3.89
C ALA A 119 -12.34 0.36 -4.80
N ALA A 120 -13.13 -0.30 -5.65
CA ALA A 120 -14.13 0.34 -6.51
C ALA A 120 -15.22 1.05 -5.70
N THR A 121 -15.66 0.45 -4.59
CA THR A 121 -16.61 1.09 -3.65
C THR A 121 -16.03 2.37 -3.05
N ASN A 122 -14.71 2.42 -2.91
CA ASN A 122 -13.95 3.55 -2.37
C ASN A 122 -13.41 4.52 -3.45
N GLY A 123 -13.86 4.38 -4.70
CA GLY A 123 -13.61 5.36 -5.76
C GLY A 123 -12.46 5.06 -6.71
N VAL A 124 -11.81 3.90 -6.63
CA VAL A 124 -10.80 3.48 -7.63
C VAL A 124 -11.51 2.97 -8.87
N GLU A 125 -11.55 3.79 -9.93
CA GLU A 125 -12.26 3.46 -11.17
C GLU A 125 -11.61 2.26 -11.90
N GLU A 126 -10.28 2.17 -11.84
CA GLU A 126 -9.45 1.10 -12.40
C GLU A 126 -9.86 -0.27 -11.85
N ALA A 127 -10.30 -0.31 -10.59
CA ALA A 127 -10.75 -1.54 -9.93
C ALA A 127 -12.05 -2.09 -10.54
N VAL A 128 -12.89 -1.26 -11.17
CA VAL A 128 -14.10 -1.70 -11.88
C VAL A 128 -13.74 -2.43 -13.17
N ASN A 129 -12.74 -1.96 -13.90
CA ASN A 129 -12.27 -2.66 -15.09
C ASN A 129 -11.53 -3.95 -14.71
N PHE A 130 -10.71 -3.90 -13.66
CA PHE A 130 -10.02 -5.08 -13.15
C PHE A 130 -10.97 -6.23 -12.76
N GLN A 131 -12.13 -5.91 -12.17
CA GLN A 131 -13.17 -6.89 -11.86
C GLN A 131 -13.63 -7.67 -13.09
N LYS A 132 -13.84 -7.01 -14.24
CA LYS A 132 -14.33 -7.66 -15.47
C LYS A 132 -13.37 -8.73 -15.97
N TYR A 133 -12.06 -8.47 -15.90
CA TYR A 133 -11.05 -9.44 -16.31
C TYR A 133 -11.02 -10.65 -15.38
N ILE A 134 -11.06 -10.43 -14.06
CA ILE A 134 -11.04 -11.53 -13.11
C ILE A 134 -12.31 -12.39 -13.24
N GLU A 135 -13.48 -11.80 -13.53
CA GLU A 135 -14.74 -12.52 -13.73
C GLU A 135 -14.65 -13.61 -14.82
N GLU A 136 -13.83 -13.42 -15.86
CA GLU A 136 -13.62 -14.43 -16.91
C GLU A 136 -12.98 -15.72 -16.38
N ALA A 137 -12.23 -15.63 -15.28
CA ALA A 137 -11.55 -16.75 -14.64
C ALA A 137 -12.35 -17.36 -13.46
N MET A 138 -13.53 -16.83 -13.13
CA MET A 138 -14.31 -17.21 -11.96
C MET A 138 -15.65 -17.87 -12.31
N SER A 139 -16.12 -18.76 -11.44
CA SER A 139 -17.51 -19.22 -11.47
C SER A 139 -18.47 -18.20 -10.83
N PRO A 140 -19.77 -18.22 -11.17
CA PRO A 140 -20.76 -17.35 -10.52
C PRO A 140 -20.80 -17.46 -8.99
N ARG A 141 -20.52 -18.66 -8.45
CA ARG A 141 -20.48 -18.90 -6.99
C ARG A 141 -19.28 -18.22 -6.34
N GLU A 142 -18.13 -18.21 -7.00
CA GLU A 142 -16.93 -17.54 -6.50
C GLU A 142 -17.11 -16.02 -6.53
N ILE A 143 -17.73 -15.48 -7.59
CA ILE A 143 -18.07 -14.06 -7.69
C ILE A 143 -19.01 -13.65 -6.54
N GLU A 144 -20.08 -14.43 -6.31
CA GLU A 144 -21.02 -14.19 -5.20
C GLU A 144 -20.30 -14.21 -3.85
N LYS A 145 -19.48 -15.24 -3.60
CA LYS A 145 -18.66 -15.34 -2.38
C LYS A 145 -17.74 -14.12 -2.19
N ALA A 146 -17.02 -13.69 -3.23
CA ALA A 146 -16.12 -12.56 -3.15
C ALA A 146 -16.86 -11.25 -2.83
N ARG A 147 -18.04 -11.04 -3.43
CA ARG A 147 -18.91 -9.89 -3.13
C ARG A 147 -19.44 -9.92 -1.70
N ASP A 148 -19.78 -11.10 -1.17
CA ASP A 148 -20.23 -11.25 0.21
C ASP A 148 -19.14 -10.88 1.21
N LEU A 149 -17.93 -11.38 0.99
CA LEU A 149 -16.76 -11.05 1.81
C LEU A 149 -16.44 -9.54 1.73
N ALA A 150 -16.54 -8.93 0.56
CA ALA A 150 -16.32 -7.49 0.38
C ALA A 150 -17.36 -6.69 1.18
N ARG A 151 -18.64 -7.05 1.09
CA ARG A 151 -19.73 -6.41 1.84
C ARG A 151 -19.52 -6.53 3.35
N GLU A 152 -19.08 -7.68 3.84
CA GLU A 152 -18.79 -7.89 5.25
C GLU A 152 -17.59 -7.04 5.72
N CYS A 153 -16.51 -7.02 4.95
CA CYS A 153 -15.34 -6.19 5.21
C CYS A 153 -15.71 -4.69 5.30
N VAL A 154 -16.44 -4.16 4.32
CA VAL A 154 -16.92 -2.77 4.31
C VAL A 154 -17.83 -2.50 5.50
N LYS A 155 -18.80 -3.39 5.78
CA LYS A 155 -19.71 -3.26 6.93
C LYS A 155 -18.98 -3.19 8.27
N ASN A 156 -17.83 -3.87 8.38
CA ASN A 156 -16.99 -3.85 9.57
C ASN A 156 -15.97 -2.70 9.59
N ASN A 157 -16.13 -1.68 8.73
CA ASN A 157 -15.18 -0.57 8.55
C ASN A 157 -13.76 -1.07 8.28
N TYR A 158 -13.65 -2.05 7.37
CA TYR A 158 -12.40 -2.69 6.95
C TYR A 158 -11.64 -3.44 8.06
N LYS A 159 -12.28 -3.66 9.21
CA LYS A 159 -11.72 -4.46 10.30
C LYS A 159 -11.90 -5.94 9.98
N ALA A 160 -10.81 -6.71 10.07
CA ALA A 160 -10.78 -8.16 9.89
C ALA A 160 -11.09 -8.66 8.45
N CYS A 161 -10.59 -7.96 7.43
CA CYS A 161 -10.82 -8.35 6.03
C CYS A 161 -9.94 -9.51 5.53
N PHE A 162 -8.99 -10.00 6.33
CA PHE A 162 -8.00 -11.02 5.96
C PHE A 162 -8.28 -12.45 6.46
N GLY A 163 -9.53 -12.77 6.84
CA GLY A 163 -9.90 -14.12 7.29
C GLY A 163 -9.29 -14.53 8.65
N GLU A 164 -9.32 -15.83 8.98
CA GLU A 164 -8.95 -16.37 10.31
C GLU A 164 -7.45 -16.31 10.67
N PHE A 165 -6.57 -15.89 9.77
CA PHE A 165 -5.12 -15.80 10.05
C PHE A 165 -4.74 -14.46 10.67
N ARG A 166 -5.24 -14.19 11.88
CA ARG A 166 -4.66 -13.16 12.76
C ARG A 166 -3.41 -13.71 13.42
N ASN A 167 -2.24 -13.31 12.93
CA ASN A 167 -1.06 -13.21 13.77
C ASN A 167 -0.57 -11.76 13.72
N GLU A 168 -1.00 -10.97 14.70
CA GLU A 168 -0.58 -9.56 14.91
C GLU A 168 0.95 -9.43 14.95
N LYS A 169 1.65 -10.50 15.31
CA LYS A 169 3.12 -10.60 15.29
C LYS A 169 3.72 -10.55 13.87
N PHE A 170 3.02 -11.08 12.86
CA PHE A 170 3.50 -11.07 11.47
C PHE A 170 3.43 -9.67 10.84
N LEU A 171 2.40 -8.90 11.21
CA LEU A 171 2.24 -7.50 10.79
C LEU A 171 3.25 -6.56 11.47
N ARG A 172 3.74 -6.90 12.66
CA ARG A 172 4.64 -6.04 13.45
C ARG A 172 6.13 -6.36 13.32
N ASP A 173 6.50 -7.63 13.23
CA ASP A 173 7.91 -8.04 13.34
C ASP A 173 8.54 -8.43 11.99
N GLY A 174 7.75 -8.75 10.96
CA GLY A 174 8.23 -9.14 9.62
C GLY A 174 9.17 -10.38 9.59
N PRO A 175 9.21 -11.16 8.50
CA PRO A 175 10.31 -12.09 8.31
C PRO A 175 11.62 -11.30 8.13
N ALA A 176 12.70 -11.79 8.73
CA ALA A 176 14.04 -11.29 8.47
C ALA A 176 14.32 -11.32 6.96
N VAL A 177 14.94 -10.25 6.46
CA VAL A 177 15.33 -10.06 5.06
C VAL A 177 16.09 -11.30 4.56
N GLY A 178 15.45 -12.10 3.71
CA GLY A 178 16.02 -13.30 3.14
C GLY A 178 15.12 -13.85 2.05
N GLU A 179 15.65 -13.84 0.83
CA GLU A 179 15.07 -14.36 -0.42
C GLU A 179 13.85 -13.62 -0.98
N GLN A 180 14.11 -12.89 -2.07
CA GLN A 180 13.10 -12.39 -2.99
C GLN A 180 12.34 -13.59 -3.55
N SER A 181 11.05 -13.72 -3.23
CA SER A 181 10.17 -14.67 -3.92
C SER A 181 10.02 -14.20 -5.36
N GLU A 182 10.77 -14.80 -6.29
CA GLU A 182 10.52 -14.62 -7.72
C GLU A 182 9.09 -15.10 -8.02
N ALA A 183 8.29 -14.20 -8.58
CA ALA A 183 6.89 -14.45 -8.90
C ALA A 183 6.82 -15.45 -10.05
N SER A 184 6.61 -16.73 -9.72
CA SER A 184 6.83 -17.82 -10.68
C SER A 184 5.54 -18.41 -11.29
N ASP A 185 4.39 -17.75 -11.18
CA ASP A 185 3.20 -18.16 -11.95
C ASP A 185 2.15 -17.04 -12.01
N VAL A 186 1.95 -16.37 -13.16
CA VAL A 186 0.99 -15.26 -13.34
C VAL A 186 -0.36 -15.77 -13.89
N SER A 187 -0.66 -17.05 -13.66
CA SER A 187 -1.64 -17.85 -14.40
C SER A 187 -3.10 -17.36 -14.39
N LEU A 188 -3.49 -16.46 -13.48
CA LEU A 188 -4.86 -15.92 -13.43
C LEU A 188 -5.09 -14.86 -14.51
N LEU A 189 -4.15 -13.93 -14.67
CA LEU A 189 -4.33 -12.77 -15.54
C LEU A 189 -3.91 -13.03 -16.98
N GLU A 190 -2.98 -13.98 -17.21
CA GLU A 190 -2.73 -14.52 -18.55
C GLU A 190 -4.00 -15.15 -19.15
N LYS A 191 -4.81 -15.85 -18.32
CA LYS A 191 -6.10 -16.39 -18.75
C LYS A 191 -7.11 -15.28 -19.05
N ALA A 192 -7.05 -14.19 -18.29
CA ALA A 192 -7.95 -13.05 -18.41
C ALA A 192 -7.52 -12.01 -19.47
N LYS A 193 -6.36 -12.18 -20.12
CA LYS A 193 -5.83 -11.30 -21.20
C LYS A 193 -5.85 -9.80 -20.83
N ILE A 194 -5.41 -9.48 -19.62
CA ILE A 194 -5.43 -8.10 -19.12
C ILE A 194 -4.58 -7.16 -19.99
N ASP A 195 -5.16 -6.03 -20.38
CA ASP A 195 -4.46 -4.89 -20.93
C ASP A 195 -4.37 -3.77 -19.89
N CYS A 196 -3.15 -3.40 -19.53
CA CYS A 196 -2.87 -2.34 -18.56
C CYS A 196 -3.40 -0.96 -18.99
N GLU A 197 -3.48 -0.67 -20.29
CA GLU A 197 -4.03 0.59 -20.80
C GLU A 197 -5.56 0.62 -20.62
N GLU A 198 -6.24 -0.51 -20.82
CA GLU A 198 -7.68 -0.65 -20.57
C GLU A 198 -8.03 -0.62 -19.07
N LEU A 199 -7.07 -0.98 -18.22
CA LEU A 199 -7.15 -0.76 -16.77
C LEU A 199 -6.97 0.70 -16.36
N GLY A 200 -6.59 1.61 -17.26
CA GLY A 200 -6.40 3.04 -16.94
C GLY A 200 -4.99 3.42 -16.51
N PHE A 201 -4.05 2.47 -16.50
CA PHE A 201 -2.65 2.76 -16.20
C PHE A 201 -1.98 3.37 -17.45
N THR A 202 -1.59 4.63 -17.36
CA THR A 202 -0.84 5.32 -18.42
C THR A 202 0.62 5.48 -18.00
N PRO A 203 1.56 5.72 -18.93
CA PRO A 203 2.95 6.05 -18.58
C PRO A 203 3.10 7.29 -17.67
N LYS A 204 2.03 8.11 -17.54
CA LYS A 204 1.97 9.29 -16.69
C LYS A 204 1.17 9.08 -15.40
N THR A 205 0.26 8.11 -15.38
CA THR A 205 -0.55 7.74 -14.21
C THR A 205 0.03 6.46 -13.63
N GLU A 206 0.96 6.64 -12.72
CA GLU A 206 1.58 5.56 -11.98
C GLU A 206 0.60 5.08 -10.92
N SER A 207 0.30 3.77 -10.82
CA SER A 207 -0.27 3.33 -9.53
C SER A 207 0.07 1.91 -9.04
N PHE A 208 0.42 0.93 -9.88
CA PHE A 208 0.87 -0.38 -9.33
C PHE A 208 2.23 -0.92 -9.77
N GLY A 209 3.24 -0.05 -9.84
CA GLY A 209 4.56 -0.35 -10.41
C GLY A 209 4.48 -0.52 -11.93
N ASN A 210 3.89 0.47 -12.63
CA ASN A 210 3.58 0.49 -14.07
C ASN A 210 2.86 -0.77 -14.63
N CYS A 211 1.91 -1.28 -13.85
CA CYS A 211 1.09 -2.49 -14.07
C CYS A 211 1.83 -3.83 -13.80
N VAL A 212 2.55 -3.90 -12.67
CA VAL A 212 3.53 -4.98 -12.35
C VAL A 212 4.62 -5.09 -13.42
N LEU A 213 5.02 -3.90 -13.91
CA LEU A 213 5.94 -3.55 -14.98
C LEU A 213 5.50 -3.90 -16.41
N LYS A 214 4.18 -4.10 -16.60
CA LYS A 214 3.42 -4.48 -17.80
C LYS A 214 2.96 -5.94 -17.82
N LEU A 215 2.84 -6.53 -16.62
CA LEU A 215 2.63 -7.96 -16.32
C LEU A 215 3.91 -8.81 -16.34
N MET A 216 5.04 -8.13 -16.05
CA MET A 216 6.40 -8.62 -15.76
C MET A 216 7.44 -8.59 -16.90
N ASP A 217 7.04 -8.46 -18.18
CA ASP A 217 7.70 -7.78 -19.34
C ASP A 217 6.79 -7.74 -20.58
#